data_AF-A0A1H5VA83-F1
#
_entry.id   AF-A0A1H5VA83-F1
#
_cell.length_a   1.000
_cell.length_b   1.000
_cell.length_c   1.000
_cell.angle_alpha   90.00
_cell.angle_beta   90.00
_cell.angle_gamma   90.00
#
_symmetry.space_group_name_H-M   'P 1'
#
loop_
_entity.id
_entity.type
_entity.pdbx_description
1 polymer ?
#
loop_
_entity_poly.entity_id
_entity_poly.type
_entity_poly.pdbx_seq_one_letter_code
_entity_poly.pdbx_strand_id
1 'polypeptide(L)'
;MPTLSISFEGYWLCRLATDPDPSIEQRGVSGFTFAVAGETLLEPSIWTQEEDVKKAYGLKDPDFIDPLASYPRFNIKNIREASPDRAHYNSRGIGINVSKVEIDGVQAADLEAKLINAPCRWINRPQSNGPFRGPIFEGRNQITSDGDPDRFSVNPFVFTISTPGEASKTVLSRFDPMDFEHPDYKLFEIFPNEIVDRRLPTQRFALSNEGLQQIGVDPDNLDSYFTNRMNWLQGKIVEAEAMGKPALAEAYRSRLYAVNFFTQATGPTVLANRLLSRIPLRQLYRHTIRGNASMPPVPMVDAGFFAPYQIDTEKDWEILYYMGQYDGDLMTGYCSGTLDIPLK
;
A
#
# COMPACT_ATOMS: atom_id res chain seq x y z
N MET A 1 -8.20 2.81 31.83
CA MET A 1 -8.92 1.73 31.11
C MET A 1 -7.85 0.92 30.40
N PRO A 2 -7.89 -0.42 30.47
CA PRO A 2 -6.94 -1.26 29.77
C PRO A 2 -7.01 -1.01 28.26
N THR A 3 -5.88 -1.12 27.57
CA THR A 3 -5.77 -0.90 26.12
C THR A 3 -5.23 -2.14 25.45
N LEU A 4 -5.94 -2.65 24.45
CA LEU A 4 -5.47 -3.67 23.52
C LEU A 4 -4.69 -2.99 22.39
N SER A 5 -3.41 -3.29 22.29
CA SER A 5 -2.51 -2.81 21.23
C SER A 5 -2.23 -3.94 20.25
N ILE A 6 -2.59 -3.74 18.98
CA ILE A 6 -2.33 -4.68 17.89
C ILE A 6 -1.31 -4.06 16.94
N SER A 7 -0.09 -4.59 16.92
CA SER A 7 0.92 -4.17 15.95
C SER A 7 0.78 -4.97 14.66
N PHE A 8 0.99 -4.30 13.53
CA PHE A 8 0.91 -4.90 12.21
C PHE A 8 2.04 -4.39 11.33
N GLU A 9 2.49 -5.21 10.40
CA GLU A 9 3.50 -4.82 9.42
C GLU A 9 3.40 -5.62 8.13
N GLY A 10 3.97 -5.10 7.06
CA GLY A 10 4.09 -5.81 5.79
C GLY A 10 4.03 -4.90 4.57
N TYR A 11 3.94 -5.52 3.41
CA TYR A 11 3.98 -4.81 2.14
C TYR A 11 2.59 -4.53 1.59
N TRP A 12 2.45 -3.38 0.97
CA TRP A 12 1.27 -2.97 0.22
C TRP A 12 1.65 -2.66 -1.22
N LEU A 13 0.68 -2.79 -2.11
CA LEU A 13 0.80 -2.52 -3.54
C LEU A 13 -0.11 -1.35 -3.91
N CYS A 14 0.41 -0.37 -4.64
CA CYS A 14 -0.40 0.71 -5.21
C CYS A 14 0.35 1.37 -6.37
N ARG A 15 -0.40 1.78 -7.40
CA ARG A 15 0.13 2.63 -8.47
C ARG A 15 0.01 4.10 -8.03
N LEU A 16 1.11 4.71 -7.60
CA LEU A 16 1.11 6.14 -7.29
C LEU A 16 1.13 6.99 -8.57
N ALA A 17 0.11 7.83 -8.75
CA ALA A 17 0.16 8.94 -9.69
C ALA A 17 1.04 10.07 -9.10
N THR A 18 1.81 10.76 -9.95
CA THR A 18 2.55 11.98 -9.52
C THR A 18 1.79 13.25 -9.80
N ASP A 19 0.78 13.16 -10.65
CA ASP A 19 -0.16 14.25 -10.85
C ASP A 19 -1.21 14.18 -9.73
N PRO A 20 -1.33 15.26 -8.93
CA PRO A 20 -2.31 15.32 -7.86
C PRO A 20 -3.75 15.50 -8.37
N ASP A 21 -3.97 15.57 -9.69
CA ASP A 21 -5.30 15.47 -10.28
C ASP A 21 -5.84 14.03 -10.09
N PRO A 22 -7.09 13.85 -9.61
CA PRO A 22 -7.81 12.58 -9.70
C PRO A 22 -8.24 12.36 -11.15
N SER A 23 -7.27 12.30 -12.05
CA SER A 23 -7.48 11.66 -13.33
C SER A 23 -7.80 10.20 -12.99
N ILE A 24 -8.84 9.68 -13.61
CA ILE A 24 -9.21 8.26 -13.64
C ILE A 24 -8.14 7.42 -14.35
N GLU A 25 -6.87 7.76 -14.12
CA GLU A 25 -5.69 7.43 -14.89
C GLU A 25 -5.18 6.07 -14.43
N GLN A 26 -5.86 5.04 -14.92
CA GLN A 26 -5.53 3.64 -14.65
C GLN A 26 -4.14 3.23 -15.14
N ARG A 27 -3.48 4.06 -15.96
CA ARG A 27 -2.21 3.74 -16.65
C ARG A 27 -1.01 4.51 -16.11
N GLY A 28 -1.20 5.44 -15.18
CA GLY A 28 -0.10 6.23 -14.63
C GLY A 28 0.65 7.04 -15.69
N VAL A 29 -0.08 7.59 -16.68
CA VAL A 29 0.51 8.47 -17.72
C VAL A 29 1.27 9.66 -17.11
N SER A 30 0.84 10.10 -15.93
CA SER A 30 1.52 11.10 -15.11
C SER A 30 2.02 10.48 -13.80
N GLY A 31 3.26 9.97 -13.80
CA GLY A 31 3.74 9.19 -12.66
C GLY A 31 5.20 8.79 -12.70
N PHE A 32 5.74 8.35 -11.56
CA PHE A 32 6.92 7.46 -11.52
C PHE A 32 6.59 6.04 -11.98
N THR A 33 5.30 5.75 -12.19
CA THR A 33 4.76 4.42 -12.42
C THR A 33 4.15 4.31 -13.82
N PHE A 34 4.99 4.06 -14.83
CA PHE A 34 4.48 3.81 -16.18
C PHE A 34 3.78 2.45 -16.28
N ALA A 35 2.61 2.42 -16.93
CA ALA A 35 2.05 1.18 -17.46
C ALA A 35 2.86 0.76 -18.69
N VAL A 36 3.42 -0.44 -18.67
CA VAL A 36 4.05 -1.02 -19.86
C VAL A 36 3.08 -1.95 -20.58
N ALA A 37 3.36 -2.25 -21.85
CA ALA A 37 2.54 -3.17 -22.63
C ALA A 37 2.37 -4.51 -21.89
N GLY A 38 1.14 -5.03 -21.82
CA GLY A 38 0.82 -6.28 -21.15
C GLY A 38 0.61 -6.20 -19.64
N GLU A 39 0.91 -5.07 -18.98
CA GLU A 39 0.59 -4.89 -17.55
C GLU A 39 -0.90 -4.78 -17.30
N THR A 40 -1.34 -5.26 -16.13
CA THR A 40 -2.69 -4.98 -15.68
C THR A 40 -2.82 -3.55 -15.27
N LEU A 41 -3.95 -2.96 -15.66
CA LEU A 41 -4.40 -1.65 -15.25
C LEU A 41 -4.66 -1.64 -13.74
N LEU A 42 -3.57 -1.55 -12.96
CA LEU A 42 -3.63 -1.27 -11.53
C LEU A 42 -4.00 0.19 -11.39
N GLU A 43 -5.22 0.44 -10.96
CA GLU A 43 -5.68 1.75 -10.51
C GLU A 43 -5.00 2.12 -9.15
N PRO A 44 -5.03 3.40 -8.75
CA PRO A 44 -4.23 3.92 -7.63
C PRO A 44 -4.63 3.43 -6.23
N SER A 45 -5.52 2.44 -6.12
CA SER A 45 -5.85 1.85 -4.83
C SER A 45 -4.66 1.20 -4.14
N ILE A 46 -4.68 1.32 -2.82
CA ILE A 46 -3.82 0.67 -1.85
C ILE A 46 -4.36 -0.72 -1.59
N TRP A 47 -3.57 -1.71 -1.97
CA TRP A 47 -3.85 -3.12 -1.76
C TRP A 47 -2.93 -3.65 -0.67
N THR A 48 -3.51 -4.12 0.42
CA THR A 48 -2.74 -4.61 1.58
C THR A 48 -2.63 -6.12 1.61
N GLN A 49 -3.27 -6.84 0.68
CA GLN A 49 -3.28 -8.30 0.59
C GLN A 49 -3.25 -8.73 -0.89
N GLU A 50 -2.37 -9.69 -1.21
CA GLU A 50 -2.21 -10.22 -2.56
C GLU A 50 -3.51 -10.86 -3.11
N GLU A 51 -4.23 -11.60 -2.27
CA GLU A 51 -5.48 -12.28 -2.65
C GLU A 51 -6.58 -11.31 -3.07
N ASP A 52 -6.62 -10.11 -2.49
CA ASP A 52 -7.61 -9.10 -2.85
C ASP A 52 -7.33 -8.53 -4.25
N VAL A 53 -6.04 -8.38 -4.61
CA VAL A 53 -5.61 -8.03 -5.97
C VAL A 53 -6.01 -9.12 -6.96
N LYS A 54 -5.73 -10.40 -6.64
CA LYS A 54 -6.11 -11.55 -7.47
C LYS A 54 -7.61 -11.59 -7.72
N LYS A 55 -8.41 -11.41 -6.67
CA LYS A 55 -9.87 -11.39 -6.76
C LYS A 55 -10.38 -10.22 -7.60
N ALA A 56 -9.79 -9.04 -7.45
CA ALA A 56 -10.24 -7.84 -8.14
C ALA A 56 -9.96 -7.87 -9.66
N TYR A 57 -8.76 -8.31 -10.04
CA TYR A 57 -8.31 -8.28 -11.44
C TYR A 57 -8.40 -9.63 -12.14
N GLY A 58 -8.80 -10.66 -11.40
CA GLY A 58 -8.80 -12.05 -11.85
C GLY A 58 -7.40 -12.61 -11.98
N LEU A 59 -7.36 -13.92 -12.20
CA LEU A 59 -6.21 -14.55 -12.82
C LEU A 59 -6.16 -14.14 -14.29
N LYS A 60 -5.01 -14.32 -14.92
CA LYS A 60 -4.89 -14.12 -16.36
C LYS A 60 -5.88 -15.04 -17.08
N ASP A 61 -6.53 -14.51 -18.12
CA ASP A 61 -7.28 -15.34 -19.04
C ASP A 61 -6.30 -16.38 -19.63
N PRO A 62 -6.58 -17.69 -19.53
CA PRO A 62 -5.71 -18.72 -20.09
C PRO A 62 -5.53 -18.59 -21.62
N ASP A 63 -6.50 -17.99 -22.32
CA ASP A 63 -6.45 -17.70 -23.76
C ASP A 63 -5.81 -16.34 -24.08
N PHE A 64 -5.61 -15.48 -23.06
CA PHE A 64 -4.67 -14.37 -23.18
C PHE A 64 -3.26 -14.97 -23.19
N ILE A 65 -2.78 -15.27 -24.39
CA ILE A 65 -1.37 -15.50 -24.66
C ILE A 65 -0.69 -14.18 -24.38
N ASP A 66 -0.08 -14.08 -23.21
CA ASP A 66 0.93 -13.09 -22.98
C ASP A 66 1.98 -13.27 -24.07
N PRO A 67 2.19 -12.32 -24.99
CA PRO A 67 3.34 -12.42 -25.84
C PRO A 67 4.63 -12.29 -25.00
N LEU A 68 4.49 -12.11 -23.66
CA LEU A 68 5.49 -11.85 -22.67
C LEU A 68 5.74 -12.87 -21.54
N ALA A 69 5.09 -14.04 -21.48
CA ALA A 69 5.37 -14.97 -20.37
C ALA A 69 6.30 -16.12 -20.76
N SER A 70 7.46 -16.31 -20.08
CA SER A 70 8.35 -17.48 -20.25
C SER A 70 8.13 -18.64 -19.26
N TYR A 71 7.37 -18.44 -18.17
CA TYR A 71 7.08 -19.49 -17.17
C TYR A 71 5.62 -19.49 -16.67
N PRO A 72 4.97 -20.67 -16.51
CA PRO A 72 3.55 -20.80 -16.19
C PRO A 72 3.18 -20.78 -14.68
N ARG A 73 4.10 -20.41 -13.78
CA ARG A 73 3.90 -20.57 -12.31
C ARG A 73 3.70 -19.28 -11.50
N PHE A 74 3.84 -18.10 -12.08
CA PHE A 74 3.63 -16.84 -11.36
C PHE A 74 2.27 -16.23 -11.75
N ASN A 75 1.24 -16.54 -10.97
CA ASN A 75 -0.17 -16.33 -11.33
C ASN A 75 -0.78 -15.05 -10.74
N ILE A 76 -0.16 -13.89 -10.98
CA ILE A 76 -0.79 -12.57 -10.82
C ILE A 76 -0.21 -11.63 -11.88
N LYS A 77 -1.05 -10.96 -12.65
CA LYS A 77 -0.62 -10.07 -13.75
C LYS A 77 0.22 -8.84 -13.32
N ASN A 78 0.54 -8.64 -12.03
CA ASN A 78 1.00 -7.33 -11.53
C ASN A 78 2.06 -7.32 -10.43
N ILE A 79 2.58 -8.46 -9.98
CA ILE A 79 3.83 -8.39 -9.20
C ILE A 79 4.93 -8.29 -10.23
N ARG A 80 5.39 -7.06 -10.46
CA ARG A 80 6.62 -6.83 -11.21
C ARG A 80 7.67 -7.74 -10.58
N GLU A 81 8.21 -8.66 -11.38
CA GLU A 81 9.17 -9.63 -10.87
C GLU A 81 10.34 -8.81 -10.33
N ALA A 82 10.56 -8.94 -9.03
CA ALA A 82 11.66 -8.29 -8.37
C ALA A 82 12.97 -8.89 -8.91
N SER A 83 14.04 -8.10 -9.02
CA SER A 83 15.38 -8.67 -9.28
C SER A 83 15.61 -9.87 -8.33
N PRO A 84 16.33 -10.93 -8.73
CA PRO A 84 16.74 -12.02 -7.83
C PRO A 84 17.36 -11.52 -6.51
N ASP A 85 17.97 -10.34 -6.53
CA ASP A 85 18.51 -9.64 -5.36
C ASP A 85 17.45 -9.20 -4.33
N ARG A 86 16.17 -9.32 -4.66
CA ARG A 86 15.02 -9.04 -3.79
C ARG A 86 14.39 -10.29 -3.18
N ALA A 87 15.23 -11.28 -2.87
CA ALA A 87 14.82 -12.48 -2.14
C ALA A 87 13.98 -12.16 -0.89
N HIS A 88 14.29 -11.05 -0.20
CA HIS A 88 13.57 -10.60 1.00
C HIS A 88 12.17 -10.06 0.74
N TYR A 89 11.97 -9.34 -0.36
CA TYR A 89 10.63 -8.91 -0.77
C TYR A 89 9.81 -10.10 -1.29
N ASN A 90 10.42 -10.91 -2.14
CA ASN A 90 9.79 -12.09 -2.73
C ASN A 90 9.39 -13.14 -1.68
N SER A 91 10.18 -13.29 -0.61
CA SER A 91 9.91 -14.25 0.47
C SER A 91 8.76 -13.82 1.38
N ARG A 92 8.49 -12.52 1.48
CA ARG A 92 7.45 -11.96 2.35
C ARG A 92 6.13 -11.68 1.61
N GLY A 93 6.18 -11.36 0.31
CA GLY A 93 5.01 -11.12 -0.53
C GLY A 93 4.23 -9.85 -0.17
N ILE A 94 3.11 -9.61 -0.85
CA ILE A 94 2.17 -8.54 -0.51
C ILE A 94 1.24 -9.02 0.61
N GLY A 95 1.20 -8.29 1.72
CA GLY A 95 0.43 -8.66 2.89
C GLY A 95 0.84 -7.81 4.08
N ILE A 96 -0.10 -7.06 4.67
CA ILE A 96 0.07 -6.44 5.99
C ILE A 96 -0.59 -7.34 7.01
N ASN A 97 0.18 -7.86 7.95
CA ASN A 97 -0.33 -8.82 8.92
C ASN A 97 -0.05 -8.36 10.35
N VAL A 98 -0.85 -8.83 11.29
CA VAL A 98 -0.58 -8.65 12.72
C VAL A 98 0.75 -9.32 13.08
N SER A 99 1.64 -8.57 13.73
CA SER A 99 2.96 -9.02 14.17
C SER A 99 3.10 -9.13 15.68
N LYS A 100 2.23 -8.47 16.45
CA LYS A 100 2.28 -8.49 17.92
C LYS A 100 0.91 -8.12 18.53
N VAL A 101 0.58 -8.68 19.70
CA VAL A 101 -0.63 -8.31 20.45
C VAL A 101 -0.33 -8.12 21.93
N GLU A 102 -0.69 -6.96 22.47
CA GLU A 102 -0.42 -6.59 23.85
C GLU A 102 -1.64 -5.99 24.53
N ILE A 103 -1.72 -6.12 25.86
CA ILE A 103 -2.66 -5.40 26.72
C ILE A 103 -1.84 -4.61 27.72
N ASP A 104 -2.01 -3.28 27.74
CA ASP A 104 -1.25 -2.35 28.58
C ASP A 104 0.28 -2.56 28.48
N GLY A 105 0.77 -2.88 27.28
CA GLY A 105 2.19 -3.13 27.01
C GLY A 105 2.71 -4.50 27.45
N VAL A 106 1.82 -5.41 27.89
CA VAL A 106 2.15 -6.79 28.24
C VAL A 106 1.60 -7.73 27.16
N GLN A 107 2.41 -8.67 26.69
CA GLN A 107 2.00 -9.65 25.67
C GLN A 107 0.72 -10.39 26.07
N ALA A 108 -0.31 -10.31 25.21
CA ALA A 108 -1.58 -11.00 25.41
C ALA A 108 -1.55 -12.36 24.70
N ALA A 109 -0.86 -13.33 25.30
CA ALA A 109 -0.52 -14.61 24.66
C ALA A 109 -1.72 -15.37 24.07
N ASP A 110 -2.89 -15.26 24.69
CA ASP A 110 -4.12 -15.91 24.23
C ASP A 110 -4.72 -15.26 22.98
N LEU A 111 -4.63 -13.94 22.85
CA LEU A 111 -5.03 -13.21 21.64
C LEU A 111 -3.95 -13.32 20.56
N GLU A 112 -2.67 -13.23 20.93
CA GLU A 112 -1.56 -13.33 19.99
C GLU A 112 -1.57 -14.67 19.27
N ALA A 113 -1.82 -15.78 19.98
CA ALA A 113 -1.96 -17.10 19.36
C ALA A 113 -3.09 -17.17 18.31
N LYS A 114 -4.14 -16.35 18.44
CA LYS A 114 -5.27 -16.27 17.50
C LYS A 114 -5.04 -15.28 16.37
N LEU A 115 -4.29 -14.22 16.62
CA LEU A 115 -4.16 -13.05 15.75
C LEU A 115 -2.82 -12.96 15.03
N ILE A 116 -1.76 -13.63 15.46
CA ILE A 116 -0.48 -13.54 14.76
C ILE A 116 -0.66 -13.97 13.29
N ASN A 117 -0.10 -13.20 12.36
CA ASN A 117 -0.30 -13.34 10.91
C ASN A 117 -1.73 -13.11 10.41
N ALA A 118 -2.65 -12.61 11.26
CA ALA A 118 -3.98 -12.19 10.83
C ALA A 118 -3.84 -11.06 9.79
N PRO A 119 -4.51 -11.17 8.63
CA PRO A 119 -4.45 -10.15 7.61
C PRO A 119 -5.14 -8.87 8.07
N CYS A 120 -4.38 -7.77 8.04
CA CYS A 120 -4.87 -6.42 8.17
C CYS A 120 -5.23 -5.89 6.78
N ARG A 121 -6.46 -5.37 6.64
CA ARG A 121 -6.91 -4.76 5.38
C ARG A 121 -7.35 -3.34 5.54
N TRP A 122 -7.01 -2.55 4.54
CA TRP A 122 -7.56 -1.22 4.34
C TRP A 122 -8.48 -1.34 3.13
N ILE A 123 -9.77 -1.48 3.40
CA ILE A 123 -10.75 -1.73 2.35
C ILE A 123 -11.49 -0.45 2.01
N ASN A 124 -12.00 -0.42 0.78
CA ASN A 124 -12.82 0.68 0.35
C ASN A 124 -14.14 0.73 1.12
N ARG A 125 -14.70 1.93 1.24
CA ARG A 125 -16.09 2.07 1.68
C ARG A 125 -17.02 1.75 0.51
N PRO A 126 -18.16 1.05 0.71
CA PRO A 126 -19.11 0.79 -0.38
C PRO A 126 -19.63 2.06 -1.08
N GLN A 127 -19.65 3.19 -0.38
CA GLN A 127 -20.13 4.50 -0.88
C GLN A 127 -18.99 5.40 -1.40
N SER A 128 -17.84 4.81 -1.75
CA SER A 128 -16.55 5.50 -1.96
C SER A 128 -16.45 6.46 -3.16
N ASN A 129 -15.36 7.25 -3.11
CA ASN A 129 -14.94 8.46 -3.82
C ASN A 129 -14.70 8.34 -5.33
N GLY A 130 -15.23 7.34 -6.02
CA GLY A 130 -15.05 7.24 -7.47
C GLY A 130 -14.87 5.80 -7.96
N PRO A 131 -14.17 5.59 -9.09
CA PRO A 131 -14.09 4.29 -9.76
C PRO A 131 -13.08 3.32 -9.11
N PHE A 132 -12.44 3.70 -8.00
CA PHE A 132 -11.36 2.95 -7.37
C PHE A 132 -11.89 1.81 -6.48
N ARG A 133 -11.13 0.72 -6.37
CA ARG A 133 -11.58 -0.50 -5.67
C ARG A 133 -11.15 -0.56 -4.21
N GLY A 134 -10.22 0.29 -3.81
CA GLY A 134 -9.61 0.40 -2.49
C GLY A 134 -9.44 1.87 -2.06
N PRO A 135 -8.83 2.09 -0.88
CA PRO A 135 -8.35 3.40 -0.46
C PRO A 135 -7.27 3.92 -1.41
N ILE A 136 -7.15 5.23 -1.61
CA ILE A 136 -6.10 5.84 -2.43
C ILE A 136 -5.28 6.84 -1.59
N PHE A 137 -4.10 7.19 -2.10
CA PHE A 137 -3.39 8.40 -1.68
C PHE A 137 -4.00 9.59 -2.44
N GLU A 138 -4.68 10.48 -1.71
CA GLU A 138 -5.39 11.62 -2.29
C GLU A 138 -4.71 12.93 -1.87
N GLY A 139 -4.41 13.77 -2.86
CA GLY A 139 -3.66 15.02 -2.69
C GLY A 139 -4.42 16.28 -3.10
N ARG A 140 -5.60 16.16 -3.73
CA ARG A 140 -6.43 17.26 -4.28
C ARG A 140 -5.60 18.42 -4.87
N ASN A 141 -4.77 18.22 -5.88
CA ASN A 141 -3.98 19.34 -6.44
C ASN A 141 -3.15 20.13 -5.43
N GLN A 142 -2.63 19.46 -4.40
CA GLN A 142 -1.91 20.05 -3.28
C GLN A 142 -2.75 20.98 -2.38
N ILE A 143 -4.06 21.07 -2.60
CA ILE A 143 -5.00 21.86 -1.79
C ILE A 143 -5.10 21.28 -0.38
N THR A 144 -5.08 19.94 -0.27
CA THR A 144 -5.08 19.26 1.03
C THR A 144 -3.69 19.09 1.62
N SER A 145 -2.64 19.54 0.93
CA SER A 145 -1.26 19.26 1.33
C SER A 145 -0.49 20.50 1.78
N ASP A 146 -1.19 21.62 1.97
CA ASP A 146 -0.61 22.94 2.27
C ASP A 146 0.48 23.36 1.24
N GLY A 147 0.34 22.93 -0.02
CA GLY A 147 1.33 23.16 -1.08
C GLY A 147 2.52 22.17 -1.08
N ASP A 148 2.52 21.19 -0.18
CA ASP A 148 3.57 20.18 -0.14
C ASP A 148 3.21 18.95 -1.00
N PRO A 149 3.93 18.66 -2.10
CA PRO A 149 3.58 17.60 -3.04
C PRO A 149 3.59 16.18 -2.45
N ASP A 150 4.10 16.01 -1.23
CA ASP A 150 4.28 14.69 -0.61
C ASP A 150 3.35 14.45 0.58
N ARG A 151 2.29 15.24 0.72
CA ARG A 151 1.35 15.12 1.85
C ARG A 151 0.02 14.63 1.33
N PHE A 152 -0.16 13.32 1.37
CA PHE A 152 -1.36 12.67 0.88
C PHE A 152 -2.19 12.16 2.05
N SER A 153 -3.51 12.28 1.93
CA SER A 153 -4.44 11.59 2.82
C SER A 153 -4.70 10.19 2.28
N VAL A 154 -4.73 9.19 3.15
CA VAL A 154 -5.27 7.87 2.81
C VAL A 154 -6.80 7.92 2.92
N ASN A 155 -7.51 7.73 1.80
CA ASN A 155 -8.96 7.89 1.78
C ASN A 155 -9.68 7.08 0.67
N PRO A 156 -10.92 6.61 0.91
CA PRO A 156 -11.48 6.25 2.21
C PRO A 156 -10.91 4.92 2.67
N PHE A 157 -10.74 4.71 3.98
CA PHE A 157 -10.35 3.40 4.49
C PHE A 157 -11.28 2.92 5.60
N VAL A 158 -11.69 1.66 5.48
CA VAL A 158 -12.22 0.86 6.57
C VAL A 158 -11.10 -0.08 6.98
N PHE A 159 -10.68 -0.01 8.23
CA PHE A 159 -9.65 -0.90 8.75
C PHE A 159 -10.29 -2.21 9.21
N THR A 160 -9.72 -3.33 8.81
CA THR A 160 -10.21 -4.66 9.22
C THR A 160 -9.07 -5.58 9.61
N ILE A 161 -9.37 -6.50 10.53
CA ILE A 161 -8.53 -7.64 10.87
C ILE A 161 -9.39 -8.90 10.71
N SER A 162 -8.85 -9.91 10.05
CA SER A 162 -9.51 -11.21 9.87
C SER A 162 -8.68 -12.34 10.47
N THR A 163 -9.29 -13.48 10.78
CA THR A 163 -8.54 -14.65 11.25
C THR A 163 -7.48 -15.07 10.23
N PRO A 164 -6.33 -15.62 10.67
CA PRO A 164 -5.33 -16.16 9.75
C PRO A 164 -5.88 -17.37 8.96
N GLY A 165 -5.31 -17.62 7.78
CA GLY A 165 -5.65 -18.77 6.93
C GLY A 165 -6.58 -18.46 5.74
N GLU A 166 -6.79 -19.46 4.88
CA GLU A 166 -7.53 -19.33 3.61
C GLU A 166 -9.02 -18.98 3.78
N ALA A 167 -9.65 -19.47 4.85
CA ALA A 167 -11.04 -19.18 5.19
C ALA A 167 -11.14 -18.01 6.18
N SER A 168 -10.39 -16.92 5.94
CA SER A 168 -10.29 -15.80 6.88
C SER A 168 -11.66 -15.16 7.13
N LYS A 169 -12.09 -15.09 8.40
CA LYS A 169 -13.29 -14.40 8.85
C LYS A 169 -12.91 -13.06 9.44
N THR A 170 -13.54 -11.96 9.04
CA THR A 170 -13.36 -10.67 9.70
C THR A 170 -13.79 -10.75 11.17
N VAL A 171 -12.89 -10.40 12.07
CA VAL A 171 -13.13 -10.40 13.53
C VAL A 171 -13.19 -8.99 14.10
N LEU A 172 -12.60 -8.02 13.39
CA LEU A 172 -12.60 -6.62 13.76
C LEU A 172 -12.72 -5.77 12.49
N SER A 173 -13.62 -4.80 12.48
CA SER A 173 -13.77 -3.83 11.38
C SER A 173 -14.24 -2.50 11.93
N ARG A 174 -13.63 -1.41 11.45
CA ARG A 174 -14.10 -0.07 11.77
C ARG A 174 -13.77 0.92 10.66
N PHE A 175 -14.78 1.71 10.32
CA PHE A 175 -14.66 2.83 9.39
C PHE A 175 -14.13 4.06 10.12
N ASP A 176 -13.25 4.83 9.49
CA ASP A 176 -12.96 6.19 9.93
C ASP A 176 -13.67 7.19 9.00
N PRO A 177 -14.67 7.96 9.46
CA PRO A 177 -15.30 9.04 8.67
C PRO A 177 -14.43 10.30 8.68
N MET A 178 -14.09 10.83 7.50
CA MET A 178 -13.26 12.04 7.41
C MET A 178 -13.97 13.21 8.11
N ASP A 179 -15.20 13.49 7.69
CA ASP A 179 -16.17 14.36 8.37
C ASP A 179 -17.16 13.51 9.15
N PHE A 180 -17.37 13.83 10.43
CA PHE A 180 -18.27 13.08 11.30
C PHE A 180 -19.74 13.46 11.12
N GLU A 181 -20.03 14.73 10.79
CA GLU A 181 -21.40 15.19 10.51
C GLU A 181 -21.86 14.73 9.13
N HIS A 182 -20.91 14.60 8.21
CA HIS A 182 -21.13 14.18 6.84
C HIS A 182 -20.21 13.00 6.44
N PRO A 183 -20.42 11.80 7.02
CA PRO A 183 -19.54 10.64 6.80
C PRO A 183 -19.46 10.18 5.33
N ASP A 184 -20.44 10.57 4.51
CA ASP A 184 -20.57 10.26 3.09
C ASP A 184 -19.89 11.28 2.17
N TYR A 185 -19.42 12.41 2.69
CA TYR A 185 -18.73 13.39 1.87
C TYR A 185 -17.46 12.81 1.30
N LYS A 186 -17.33 12.96 -0.01
CA LYS A 186 -16.10 12.71 -0.73
C LYS A 186 -15.08 13.72 -0.28
N LEU A 187 -13.79 13.39 -0.46
CA LEU A 187 -12.75 14.30 0.00
C LEU A 187 -13.01 15.71 -0.54
N PHE A 188 -13.16 15.91 -1.85
CA PHE A 188 -13.39 17.24 -2.45
C PHE A 188 -14.62 18.02 -1.94
N GLU A 189 -15.55 17.39 -1.23
CA GLU A 189 -16.75 18.03 -0.65
C GLU A 189 -16.50 18.56 0.78
N ILE A 190 -15.38 18.19 1.40
CA ILE A 190 -15.04 18.54 2.78
C ILE A 190 -14.29 19.88 2.83
N PHE A 191 -14.87 20.82 3.57
CA PHE A 191 -14.33 22.11 3.97
C PHE A 191 -14.80 22.42 5.40
N PRO A 192 -13.95 23.01 6.27
CA PRO A 192 -12.63 23.57 6.00
C PRO A 192 -11.49 22.53 6.07
N ASN A 193 -10.26 22.93 5.67
CA ASN A 193 -9.12 22.01 5.49
C ASN A 193 -8.70 21.27 6.77
N GLU A 194 -8.98 21.82 7.95
CA GLU A 194 -8.58 21.24 9.24
C GLU A 194 -9.21 19.86 9.47
N ILE A 195 -10.36 19.58 8.86
CA ILE A 195 -11.00 18.25 8.89
C ILE A 195 -10.13 17.20 8.18
N VAL A 196 -9.45 17.61 7.11
CA VAL A 196 -8.58 16.74 6.30
C VAL A 196 -7.20 16.59 6.94
N ASP A 197 -6.69 17.64 7.59
CA ASP A 197 -5.35 17.68 8.17
C ASP A 197 -5.09 16.54 9.16
N ARG A 198 -6.13 16.09 9.86
CA ARG A 198 -6.03 14.95 10.80
C ARG A 198 -5.55 13.66 10.12
N ARG A 199 -5.71 13.50 8.80
CA ARG A 199 -5.27 12.32 8.04
C ARG A 199 -4.01 12.54 7.23
N LEU A 200 -3.46 13.75 7.25
CA LEU A 200 -2.15 14.00 6.67
C LEU A 200 -1.06 13.35 7.53
N PRO A 201 0.07 12.97 6.92
CA PRO A 201 1.20 12.51 7.69
C PRO A 201 1.70 13.61 8.62
N THR A 202 1.95 13.23 9.88
CA THR A 202 2.43 14.11 10.95
C THR A 202 3.95 14.27 10.93
N GLN A 203 4.67 13.29 10.37
CA GLN A 203 6.13 13.35 10.23
C GLN A 203 6.58 12.70 8.92
N ARG A 204 7.76 13.11 8.45
CA ARG A 204 8.42 12.54 7.27
C ARG A 204 9.89 12.30 7.52
N PHE A 205 10.38 11.22 6.94
CA PHE A 205 11.78 10.83 7.01
C PHE A 205 12.26 10.61 5.58
N ALA A 206 13.14 11.49 5.08
CA ALA A 206 13.64 11.40 3.72
C ALA A 206 14.70 10.29 3.52
N LEU A 207 15.35 9.83 4.59
CA LEU A 207 16.41 8.81 4.57
C LEU A 207 16.24 7.83 5.74
N SER A 208 15.28 6.91 5.60
CA SER A 208 15.03 5.87 6.61
C SER A 208 15.85 4.62 6.35
N ASN A 209 16.99 4.45 7.05
CA ASN A 209 17.81 3.23 6.96
C ASN A 209 17.02 1.97 7.34
N GLU A 210 16.22 2.07 8.40
CA GLU A 210 15.30 1.01 8.82
C GLU A 210 14.35 0.63 7.68
N GLY A 211 13.76 1.63 7.02
CA GLY A 211 12.87 1.41 5.89
C GLY A 211 13.57 0.74 4.70
N LEU A 212 14.78 1.20 4.36
CA LEU A 212 15.56 0.64 3.26
C LEU A 212 15.93 -0.83 3.53
N GLN A 213 16.30 -1.17 4.76
CA GLN A 213 16.52 -2.56 5.18
C GLN A 213 15.27 -3.42 4.99
N GLN A 214 14.08 -2.87 5.26
CA GLN A 214 12.84 -3.62 5.09
C GLN A 214 12.61 -4.00 3.64
N ILE A 215 12.95 -3.15 2.66
CA ILE A 215 12.86 -3.49 1.22
C ILE A 215 14.13 -4.17 0.66
N GLY A 216 15.09 -4.55 1.53
CA GLY A 216 16.33 -5.22 1.15
C GLY A 216 17.30 -4.33 0.38
N VAL A 217 17.24 -3.01 0.58
CA VAL A 217 18.12 -2.04 -0.06
C VAL A 217 19.12 -1.53 0.97
N ASP A 218 20.41 -1.62 0.64
CA ASP A 218 21.46 -1.02 1.44
C ASP A 218 21.46 0.51 1.22
N PRO A 219 21.33 1.33 2.28
CA PRO A 219 21.39 2.80 2.17
C PRO A 219 22.67 3.30 1.50
N ASP A 220 23.80 2.62 1.68
CA ASP A 220 25.07 3.04 1.10
C ASP A 220 25.20 2.65 -0.39
N ASN A 221 24.21 1.93 -0.93
CA ASN A 221 24.32 1.32 -2.25
C ASN A 221 23.06 1.42 -3.13
N LEU A 222 22.28 2.49 -2.94
CA LEU A 222 21.05 2.73 -3.70
C LEU A 222 21.30 2.81 -5.22
N ASP A 223 22.44 3.35 -5.64
CA ASP A 223 22.84 3.41 -7.06
C ASP A 223 23.13 2.02 -7.66
N SER A 224 23.77 1.13 -6.89
CA SER A 224 23.97 -0.25 -7.37
C SER A 224 22.67 -1.04 -7.40
N TYR A 225 21.72 -0.75 -6.51
CA TYR A 225 20.39 -1.37 -6.59
C TYR A 225 19.75 -1.12 -7.96
N PHE A 226 19.74 0.13 -8.43
CA PHE A 226 19.18 0.46 -9.75
C PHE A 226 20.04 -0.03 -10.90
N THR A 227 21.37 0.00 -10.75
CA THR A 227 22.29 -0.55 -11.76
C THR A 227 22.06 -2.06 -11.96
N ASN A 228 21.96 -2.82 -10.88
CA ASN A 228 21.67 -4.25 -10.92
C ASN A 228 20.30 -4.52 -11.54
N ARG A 229 19.29 -3.70 -11.22
CA ARG A 229 17.96 -3.78 -11.84
C ARG A 229 18.02 -3.54 -13.34
N MET A 230 18.74 -2.52 -13.79
CA MET A 230 18.90 -2.22 -15.22
C MET A 230 19.62 -3.38 -15.95
N ASN A 231 20.69 -3.93 -15.36
CA ASN A 231 21.40 -5.08 -15.92
C ASN A 231 20.50 -6.33 -16.01
N TRP A 232 19.68 -6.59 -14.98
CA TRP A 232 18.72 -7.68 -14.99
C TRP A 232 17.68 -7.51 -16.09
N LEU A 233 17.13 -6.30 -16.27
CA LEU A 233 16.18 -5.99 -17.35
C LEU A 233 16.81 -6.19 -18.73
N GLN A 234 18.07 -5.80 -18.92
CA GLN A 234 18.81 -6.08 -20.15
C GLN A 234 18.95 -7.57 -20.43
N GLY A 235 19.29 -8.38 -19.41
CA GLY A 235 19.31 -9.84 -19.54
C GLY A 235 17.94 -10.41 -19.93
N LYS A 236 16.88 -9.91 -19.32
CA LYS A 236 15.49 -10.31 -19.61
C LYS A 236 15.03 -9.94 -21.03
N ILE A 237 15.50 -8.82 -21.57
CA ILE A 237 15.28 -8.46 -22.99
C ILE A 237 15.92 -9.51 -23.91
N VAL A 238 17.17 -9.89 -23.65
CA VAL A 238 17.88 -10.90 -24.46
C VAL A 238 17.21 -12.27 -24.36
N GLU A 239 16.83 -12.70 -23.16
CA GLU A 239 16.06 -13.94 -22.95
C GLU A 239 14.76 -13.94 -23.76
N ALA A 240 14.01 -12.85 -23.70
CA ALA A 240 12.76 -12.68 -24.42
C ALA A 240 12.93 -12.74 -25.95
N GLU A 241 13.93 -12.04 -26.48
CA GLU A 241 14.27 -12.06 -27.91
C GLU A 241 14.65 -13.47 -28.37
N ALA A 242 15.51 -14.16 -27.60
CA ALA A 242 15.93 -15.53 -27.90
C ALA A 242 14.75 -16.52 -27.90
N MET A 243 13.72 -16.26 -27.09
CA MET A 243 12.48 -17.03 -27.06
C MET A 243 11.47 -16.64 -28.15
N GLY A 244 11.79 -15.68 -29.03
CA GLY A 244 10.87 -15.19 -30.06
C GLY A 244 9.68 -14.43 -29.50
N LYS A 245 9.86 -13.71 -28.39
CA LYS A 245 8.81 -12.97 -27.66
C LYS A 245 9.01 -11.45 -27.79
N PRO A 246 8.74 -10.86 -28.97
CA PRO A 246 9.13 -9.48 -29.27
C PRO A 246 8.42 -8.43 -28.39
N ALA A 247 7.17 -8.66 -28.04
CA ALA A 247 6.47 -7.71 -27.16
C ALA A 247 7.04 -7.76 -25.72
N LEU A 248 7.69 -8.86 -25.30
CA LEU A 248 8.22 -9.03 -23.93
C LEU A 248 9.48 -8.24 -23.76
N ALA A 249 10.34 -8.41 -24.76
CA ALA A 249 11.49 -7.58 -24.95
C ALA A 249 11.07 -6.11 -24.92
N GLU A 250 9.98 -5.73 -25.59
CA GLU A 250 9.52 -4.34 -25.59
C GLU A 250 8.99 -3.85 -24.23
N ALA A 251 8.26 -4.69 -23.48
CA ALA A 251 7.85 -4.32 -22.12
C ALA A 251 9.06 -4.16 -21.18
N TYR A 252 10.06 -5.05 -21.28
CA TYR A 252 11.30 -4.91 -20.52
C TYR A 252 12.12 -3.70 -20.97
N ARG A 253 12.14 -3.33 -22.25
CA ARG A 253 12.76 -2.08 -22.75
C ARG A 253 12.04 -0.85 -22.20
N SER A 254 10.72 -0.82 -22.23
CA SER A 254 9.91 0.26 -21.67
C SER A 254 10.17 0.43 -20.16
N ARG A 255 10.29 -0.70 -19.45
CA ARG A 255 10.65 -0.77 -18.03
C ARG A 255 12.07 -0.25 -17.76
N LEU A 256 13.04 -0.70 -18.55
CA LEU A 256 14.44 -0.24 -18.48
C LEU A 256 14.52 1.27 -18.72
N TYR A 257 13.79 1.78 -19.72
CA TYR A 257 13.69 3.20 -19.98
C TYR A 257 13.13 3.96 -18.78
N ALA A 258 12.04 3.49 -18.16
CA ALA A 258 11.43 4.12 -16.99
C ALA A 258 12.40 4.19 -15.79
N VAL A 259 13.05 3.07 -15.46
CA VAL A 259 14.05 3.02 -14.36
C VAL A 259 15.18 4.00 -14.65
N ASN A 260 15.75 3.94 -15.85
CA ASN A 260 16.85 4.81 -16.26
C ASN A 260 16.46 6.30 -16.29
N PHE A 261 15.25 6.64 -16.74
CA PHE A 261 14.75 8.01 -16.78
C PHE A 261 14.68 8.65 -15.39
N PHE A 262 14.27 7.89 -14.37
CA PHE A 262 14.10 8.42 -13.01
C PHE A 262 15.33 8.28 -12.11
N THR A 263 16.36 7.56 -12.56
CA THR A 263 17.66 7.46 -11.86
C THR A 263 18.72 8.38 -12.45
N GLN A 264 18.56 8.85 -13.70
CA GLN A 264 19.51 9.79 -14.30
C GLN A 264 19.38 11.21 -13.73
N ALA A 265 20.54 11.84 -13.49
CA ALA A 265 20.66 13.22 -13.01
C ALA A 265 20.51 14.30 -14.12
N THR A 266 20.13 13.91 -15.34
CA THR A 266 20.27 14.74 -16.56
C THR A 266 18.99 15.47 -17.00
N GLY A 267 17.88 15.34 -16.26
CA GLY A 267 16.68 16.17 -16.47
C GLY A 267 16.80 17.56 -15.83
N PRO A 268 15.93 18.53 -16.18
CA PRO A 268 15.83 19.78 -15.41
C PRO A 268 15.69 19.41 -13.93
N THR A 269 16.50 20.03 -13.07
CA THR A 269 16.88 19.65 -11.69
C THR A 269 15.75 19.26 -10.73
N VAL A 270 14.50 19.44 -11.11
CA VAL A 270 13.29 19.10 -10.34
C VAL A 270 12.81 17.65 -10.60
N LEU A 271 13.25 17.01 -11.70
CA LEU A 271 12.86 15.64 -12.07
C LEU A 271 13.94 14.57 -11.79
N ALA A 272 15.21 14.97 -11.83
CA ALA A 272 16.34 14.12 -11.47
C ALA A 272 16.20 13.62 -10.02
N ASN A 273 16.57 12.36 -9.77
CA ASN A 273 16.57 11.73 -8.44
C ASN A 273 15.22 11.49 -7.78
N ARG A 274 14.08 11.62 -8.48
CA ARG A 274 12.78 11.42 -7.83
C ARG A 274 12.60 10.00 -7.29
N LEU A 275 12.99 8.93 -8.01
CA LEU A 275 12.97 7.58 -7.43
C LEU A 275 13.93 7.45 -6.23
N LEU A 276 15.15 7.98 -6.35
CA LEU A 276 16.15 7.97 -5.29
C LEU A 276 15.70 8.73 -4.03
N SER A 277 14.91 9.79 -4.18
CA SER A 277 14.36 10.57 -3.06
C SER A 277 13.08 9.98 -2.45
N ARG A 278 12.39 9.09 -3.17
CA ARG A 278 11.08 8.54 -2.80
C ARG A 278 11.17 7.15 -2.19
N ILE A 279 12.10 6.31 -2.68
CA ILE A 279 12.40 5.01 -2.07
C ILE A 279 12.74 5.15 -0.58
N PRO A 280 13.58 6.09 -0.12
CA PRO A 280 13.88 6.21 1.30
C PRO A 280 12.81 6.98 2.09
N LEU A 281 11.80 7.56 1.42
CA LEU A 281 10.76 8.36 2.06
C LEU A 281 9.86 7.48 2.93
N ARG A 282 9.75 7.85 4.20
CA ARG A 282 8.77 7.31 5.16
C ARG A 282 7.85 8.42 5.61
N GLN A 283 6.55 8.14 5.70
CA GLN A 283 5.54 9.06 6.20
C GLN A 283 4.83 8.44 7.39
N LEU A 284 4.79 9.16 8.51
CA LEU A 284 4.10 8.74 9.73
C LEU A 284 2.71 9.35 9.76
N TYR A 285 1.70 8.51 9.95
CA TYR A 285 0.30 8.88 10.10
C TYR A 285 -0.11 8.57 11.54
N ARG A 286 -0.81 9.51 12.17
CA ARG A 286 -1.39 9.33 13.51
C ARG A 286 -2.76 9.99 13.57
N HIS A 287 -3.79 9.20 13.83
CA HIS A 287 -5.15 9.71 14.01
C HIS A 287 -6.04 8.70 14.74
N THR A 288 -7.28 9.08 15.00
CA THR A 288 -8.30 8.18 15.55
C THR A 288 -9.23 7.65 14.46
N ILE A 289 -9.65 6.40 14.61
CA ILE A 289 -10.74 5.77 13.85
C ILE A 289 -12.03 6.00 14.64
N ARG A 290 -12.95 6.79 14.07
CA ARG A 290 -14.10 7.36 14.81
C ARG A 290 -15.47 6.81 14.43
N GLY A 291 -15.57 5.90 13.46
CA GLY A 291 -16.87 5.36 13.04
C GLY A 291 -17.61 4.72 14.20
N ASN A 292 -18.92 4.90 14.27
CA ASN A 292 -19.75 4.42 15.37
C ASN A 292 -20.98 3.66 14.82
N ALA A 293 -21.83 3.16 15.72
CA ALA A 293 -22.99 2.35 15.37
C ALA A 293 -24.03 3.05 14.47
N SER A 294 -24.01 4.39 14.37
CA SER A 294 -24.90 5.16 13.50
C SER A 294 -24.38 5.31 12.07
N MET A 295 -23.14 4.91 11.79
CA MET A 295 -22.47 5.15 10.50
C MET A 295 -22.16 3.83 9.77
N PRO A 296 -22.54 3.67 8.50
CA PRO A 296 -22.16 2.50 7.72
C PRO A 296 -20.73 2.62 7.14
N PRO A 297 -19.94 1.52 7.11
CA PRO A 297 -20.22 0.24 7.76
C PRO A 297 -20.13 0.36 9.28
N VAL A 298 -21.09 -0.27 9.97
CA VAL A 298 -21.15 -0.32 11.43
C VAL A 298 -19.90 -1.01 11.98
N PRO A 299 -19.28 -0.50 13.06
CA PRO A 299 -18.16 -1.18 13.71
C PRO A 299 -18.52 -2.62 14.05
N MET A 300 -17.63 -3.55 13.69
CA MET A 300 -17.79 -4.97 13.94
C MET A 300 -16.68 -5.46 14.86
N VAL A 301 -17.05 -6.18 15.90
CA VAL A 301 -16.15 -6.95 16.75
C VAL A 301 -16.78 -8.30 17.04
N ASP A 302 -16.03 -9.39 16.80
CA ASP A 302 -16.45 -10.73 17.20
C ASP A 302 -16.19 -10.94 18.70
N ALA A 303 -17.21 -10.71 19.52
CA ALA A 303 -17.11 -10.82 20.98
C ALA A 303 -16.65 -12.21 21.45
N GLY A 304 -17.01 -13.28 20.73
CA GLY A 304 -16.56 -14.64 21.06
C GLY A 304 -15.07 -14.85 20.77
N PHE A 305 -14.57 -14.23 19.71
CA PHE A 305 -13.15 -14.27 19.35
C PHE A 305 -12.27 -13.57 20.40
N PHE A 306 -12.68 -12.38 20.84
CA PHE A 306 -11.93 -11.54 21.80
C PHE A 306 -12.17 -11.88 23.27
N ALA A 307 -13.11 -12.79 23.61
CA ALA A 307 -13.33 -13.20 24.99
C ALA A 307 -12.02 -13.69 25.67
N PRO A 308 -11.77 -13.31 26.94
CA PRO A 308 -12.70 -12.60 27.85
C PRO A 308 -12.69 -11.07 27.72
N TYR A 309 -11.90 -10.50 26.81
CA TYR A 309 -11.77 -9.06 26.66
C TYR A 309 -12.98 -8.45 25.97
N GLN A 310 -13.48 -7.34 26.50
CA GLN A 310 -14.58 -6.59 25.93
C GLN A 310 -14.05 -5.32 25.24
N ILE A 311 -13.99 -5.35 23.91
CA ILE A 311 -13.61 -4.19 23.09
C ILE A 311 -14.64 -3.07 23.25
N ASP A 312 -14.17 -1.83 23.48
CA ASP A 312 -15.03 -0.65 23.50
C ASP A 312 -15.16 -0.04 22.09
N THR A 313 -16.30 -0.29 21.45
CA THR A 313 -16.65 0.29 20.15
C THR A 313 -17.19 1.72 20.25
N GLU A 314 -17.51 2.20 21.45
CA GLU A 314 -18.04 3.56 21.68
C GLU A 314 -16.94 4.60 21.85
N LYS A 315 -15.71 4.16 22.12
CA LYS A 315 -14.52 5.02 22.20
C LYS A 315 -13.79 5.06 20.87
N ASP A 316 -13.05 6.13 20.63
CA ASP A 316 -12.13 6.22 19.50
C ASP A 316 -11.02 5.18 19.61
N TRP A 317 -10.56 4.64 18.48
CA TRP A 317 -9.36 3.80 18.42
C TRP A 317 -8.21 4.62 17.86
N GLU A 318 -7.06 4.66 18.54
CA GLU A 318 -5.88 5.34 17.99
C GLU A 318 -5.19 4.42 16.98
N ILE A 319 -4.84 4.96 15.81
CA ILE A 319 -3.99 4.27 14.86
C ILE A 319 -2.76 5.11 14.57
N LEU A 320 -1.59 4.48 14.73
CA LEU A 320 -0.29 5.03 14.38
C LEU A 320 0.32 4.09 13.35
N TYR A 321 0.66 4.60 12.17
CA TYR A 321 1.31 3.77 11.16
C TYR A 321 2.23 4.59 10.29
N TYR A 322 3.27 3.95 9.77
CA TYR A 322 3.99 4.50 8.64
C TYR A 322 3.55 3.85 7.35
N MET A 323 3.60 4.63 6.27
CA MET A 323 3.69 4.12 4.93
C MET A 323 4.85 4.80 4.22
N GLY A 324 5.54 4.06 3.39
CA GLY A 324 6.65 4.59 2.63
C GLY A 324 7.47 3.48 2.05
N GLN A 325 8.76 3.75 1.87
CA GLN A 325 9.68 2.79 1.28
C GLN A 325 9.20 2.37 -0.12
N TYR A 326 8.56 3.30 -0.81
CA TYR A 326 7.83 2.99 -2.02
C TYR A 326 8.79 2.87 -3.18
N ASP A 327 8.90 1.66 -3.70
CA ASP A 327 9.57 1.40 -4.95
C ASP A 327 8.61 1.57 -6.12
N GLY A 328 8.75 2.69 -6.83
CA GLY A 328 8.00 2.97 -8.05
C GLY A 328 8.25 1.96 -9.16
N ASP A 329 9.36 1.21 -9.15
CA ASP A 329 9.59 0.10 -10.05
C ASP A 329 8.88 -1.19 -9.63
N LEU A 330 8.54 -1.44 -8.37
CA LEU A 330 7.70 -2.59 -8.02
C LEU A 330 6.24 -2.23 -7.72
N MET A 331 5.93 -0.94 -7.64
CA MET A 331 4.65 -0.40 -7.15
C MET A 331 4.33 -0.82 -5.71
N THR A 332 5.37 -1.08 -4.92
CA THR A 332 5.25 -1.64 -3.59
C THR A 332 5.87 -0.71 -2.57
N GLY A 333 5.19 -0.50 -1.45
CA GLY A 333 5.79 0.09 -0.26
C GLY A 333 5.67 -0.80 0.97
N TYR A 334 6.30 -0.36 2.05
CA TYR A 334 6.23 -0.99 3.36
C TYR A 334 5.29 -0.21 4.28
N CYS A 335 4.62 -0.93 5.18
CA CYS A 335 3.80 -0.37 6.23
C CYS A 335 4.10 -1.11 7.53
N SER A 336 4.12 -0.38 8.64
CA SER A 336 3.84 -0.95 9.94
C SER A 336 3.23 0.09 10.84
N GLY A 337 2.60 -0.39 11.90
CA GLY A 337 1.92 0.46 12.84
C GLY A 337 1.33 -0.33 13.99
N THR A 338 0.54 0.39 14.77
CA THR A 338 -0.19 -0.10 15.91
C THR A 338 -1.59 0.47 15.88
N LEU A 339 -2.56 -0.39 16.20
CA LEU A 339 -3.95 -0.02 16.49
C LEU A 339 -4.18 -0.21 17.98
N ASP A 340 -4.49 0.88 18.68
CA ASP A 340 -4.78 0.88 20.11
C ASP A 340 -6.28 1.00 20.34
N ILE A 341 -6.83 0.02 21.05
CA ILE A 341 -8.26 -0.18 21.22
C ILE A 341 -8.59 -0.20 22.73
N PRO A 342 -9.44 0.72 23.22
CA PRO A 342 -9.86 0.69 24.61
C PRO A 342 -10.68 -0.57 24.94
N LEU A 343 -10.46 -1.13 26.13
CA LEU A 343 -11.25 -2.22 26.70
C LEU A 343 -12.21 -1.69 27.79
N LYS A 344 -13.34 -2.38 27.97
CA LYS A 344 -14.34 -2.08 29.00
C LYS A 344 -14.01 -2.67 30.36
#